data_AF-A0A2R4WUL0-F1
#
_entry.id   AF-A0A2R4WUL0-F1
#
_cell.length_a   1.000
_cell.length_b   1.000
_cell.length_c   1.000
_cell.angle_alpha   90.00
_cell.angle_beta   90.00
_cell.angle_gamma   90.00
#
_symmetry.space_group_name_H-M   'P 1'
#
loop_
_entity.id
_entity.type
_entity.pdbx_description
1 polymer ?
#
loop_
_entity_poly.entity_id
_entity_poly.type
_entity_poly.pdbx_seq_one_letter_code
_entity_poly.pdbx_strand_id
1 'polypeptide(L)'
;MRPLETDERFGDPAGMPFSYTVTLDDPRKRREDATLLTDMRAALDAWSRSITGMGTVDVQLNVTSLPGGFLADAGPALELAVDKDGARTVTQSNVITELLTGLDANGVAPDLTVNVNADLLSSLYLNPAPSPGAAVPRGKYDAVTVLTHEIAHALGVSGARDSSTGALPASAETTWDRLVTLQPDGTAVFTGSNAKAVHGGPVPVTTLKNGEQYYHLANSASDPLSKDLLGGTGLSAGESRSISPLDLAILRDLGLSVSTVDKLQFGTVVHDAQDVGGQVYLLYDALLGRAPDPIGFETWIDALQSGTPLRTVAAAFLASSEGQARTGALGNADFVEQLYHTALRRPSDPGGLAAWTAALDGGMSRADVALGFVRSSEHVANLKPTFDAGVYVPNPEAAEVARLYHGVLGRAPDSGGLAAWTSAVDHGTSLELITGSFLQAPEVQAKVGGLSNAPFVDAIYVTALGRHAEAGGLATWTGQLDSGVSRASVTVAIAESLEATLYHAADIETGWRLA
;
A
#
# COMPACT_ATOMS: atom_id res chain seq x y z
N MET A 1 33.91 11.66 -22.89
CA MET A 1 33.09 10.99 -21.87
C MET A 1 33.38 11.70 -20.55
N ARG A 2 32.43 12.49 -20.04
CA ARG A 2 32.56 13.09 -18.70
C ARG A 2 32.04 12.08 -17.67
N PRO A 3 32.57 12.07 -16.44
CA PRO A 3 32.08 11.20 -15.38
C PRO A 3 30.69 11.65 -14.92
N LEU A 4 29.84 10.70 -14.57
CA LEU A 4 28.60 10.95 -13.85
C LEU A 4 28.97 11.33 -12.41
N GLU A 5 28.80 12.60 -12.07
CA GLU A 5 28.78 13.04 -10.68
C GLU A 5 27.38 12.79 -10.11
N THR A 6 27.39 12.28 -8.88
CA THR A 6 26.27 12.05 -7.99
C THR A 6 25.46 13.32 -7.74
N ASP A 7 24.15 13.12 -7.55
CA ASP A 7 23.16 14.05 -6.96
C ASP A 7 22.30 14.85 -7.95
N GLU A 8 21.41 14.16 -8.67
CA GLU A 8 20.08 14.69 -9.02
C GLU A 8 19.04 13.58 -8.77
N ARG A 9 18.37 13.68 -7.61
CA ARG A 9 17.20 12.88 -7.29
C ARG A 9 16.10 13.25 -8.28
N PHE A 10 15.75 12.31 -9.16
CA PHE A 10 14.51 12.40 -9.91
C PHE A 10 13.36 12.32 -8.88
N GLY A 11 12.64 13.43 -8.74
CA GLY A 11 11.41 13.49 -7.96
C GLY A 11 10.37 12.54 -8.54
N ASP A 12 9.73 11.82 -7.63
CA ASP A 12 8.54 10.98 -7.79
C ASP A 12 7.47 11.60 -8.70
N PRO A 13 7.24 11.06 -9.92
CA PRO A 13 6.08 11.42 -10.72
C PRO A 13 4.96 10.40 -10.44
N ALA A 14 4.19 10.69 -9.40
CA ALA A 14 2.92 10.08 -9.04
C ALA A 14 2.98 8.58 -8.64
N GLY A 15 2.75 8.31 -7.35
CA GLY A 15 2.48 6.97 -6.79
C GLY A 15 1.19 6.30 -7.29
N MET A 16 0.99 6.26 -8.61
CA MET A 16 -0.09 5.56 -9.29
C MET A 16 0.31 4.09 -9.55
N PRO A 17 -0.65 3.14 -9.46
CA PRO A 17 -0.46 1.77 -9.93
C PRO A 17 0.11 1.74 -11.36
N PHE A 18 1.03 0.83 -11.65
CA PHE A 18 1.51 0.69 -13.02
C PHE A 18 0.38 0.25 -13.97
N SER A 19 0.45 0.71 -15.22
CA SER A 19 -0.50 0.33 -16.27
C SER A 19 -0.01 -0.90 -17.01
N TYR A 20 -0.92 -1.68 -17.58
CA TYR A 20 -0.56 -2.85 -18.37
C TYR A 20 -1.54 -3.10 -19.53
N THR A 21 -1.07 -3.79 -20.55
CA THR A 21 -1.92 -4.42 -21.57
C THR A 21 -1.72 -5.93 -21.56
N VAL A 22 -2.71 -6.70 -22.01
CA VAL A 22 -2.60 -8.17 -22.12
C VAL A 22 -3.13 -8.65 -23.45
N THR A 23 -2.30 -9.38 -24.18
CA THR A 23 -2.68 -10.12 -25.39
C THR A 23 -2.65 -11.61 -25.11
N LEU A 24 -3.71 -12.34 -25.47
CA LEU A 24 -3.78 -13.79 -25.37
C LEU A 24 -3.53 -14.44 -26.73
N ASP A 25 -2.61 -15.40 -26.79
CA ASP A 25 -2.44 -16.34 -27.91
C ASP A 25 -2.76 -17.77 -27.48
N ASP A 26 -3.92 -18.27 -27.90
CA ASP A 26 -4.24 -19.71 -27.90
C ASP A 26 -4.54 -20.18 -29.33
N PRO A 27 -3.63 -20.94 -29.97
CA PRO A 27 -3.84 -21.52 -31.30
C PRO A 27 -5.09 -22.40 -31.40
N ARG A 28 -5.56 -22.99 -30.28
CA ARG A 28 -6.75 -23.86 -30.25
C ARG A 28 -8.04 -23.11 -29.91
N LYS A 29 -7.97 -21.83 -29.54
CA LYS A 29 -9.12 -20.96 -29.19
C LYS A 29 -10.07 -21.64 -28.22
N ARG A 30 -9.56 -22.03 -27.05
CA ARG A 30 -10.33 -22.82 -26.08
C ARG A 30 -11.42 -21.96 -25.43
N ARG A 31 -12.43 -22.62 -24.86
CA ARG A 31 -13.51 -21.93 -24.14
C ARG A 31 -13.02 -21.31 -22.82
N GLU A 32 -11.91 -21.84 -22.30
CA GLU A 32 -11.23 -21.41 -21.09
C GLU A 32 -10.56 -20.03 -21.23
N ASP A 33 -10.30 -19.58 -22.46
CA ASP A 33 -9.54 -18.36 -22.80
C ASP A 33 -10.06 -17.10 -22.10
N ALA A 34 -11.38 -16.90 -22.07
CA ALA A 34 -11.98 -15.72 -21.47
C ALA A 34 -11.76 -15.68 -19.94
N THR A 35 -11.88 -16.83 -19.29
CA THR A 35 -11.65 -16.95 -17.84
C THR A 35 -10.16 -16.84 -17.53
N LEU A 36 -9.29 -17.47 -18.33
CA LEU A 36 -7.85 -17.37 -18.15
C LEU A 36 -7.35 -15.93 -18.30
N LEU A 37 -7.89 -15.18 -19.27
CA LEU A 37 -7.60 -13.75 -19.40
C LEU A 37 -8.09 -12.93 -18.20
N THR A 38 -9.21 -13.34 -17.59
CA THR A 38 -9.73 -12.74 -16.34
C THR A 38 -8.79 -13.01 -15.17
N ASP A 39 -8.32 -14.25 -15.02
CA ASP A 39 -7.34 -14.63 -13.99
C ASP A 39 -6.00 -13.90 -14.18
N MET A 40 -5.54 -13.74 -15.43
CA MET A 40 -4.31 -13.02 -15.73
C MET A 40 -4.40 -11.54 -15.35
N ARG A 41 -5.53 -10.90 -15.65
CA ARG A 41 -5.78 -9.51 -15.23
C ARG A 41 -5.80 -9.41 -13.70
N ALA A 42 -6.44 -10.34 -13.00
CA ALA A 42 -6.43 -10.35 -11.54
C ALA A 42 -5.01 -10.50 -10.95
N ALA A 43 -4.15 -11.31 -11.57
CA ALA A 43 -2.75 -11.45 -11.18
C ALA A 43 -1.93 -10.17 -11.42
N LEU A 44 -2.10 -9.53 -12.58
CA LEU A 44 -1.46 -8.24 -12.88
C LEU A 44 -1.97 -7.12 -11.98
N ASP A 45 -3.27 -7.08 -11.70
CA ASP A 45 -3.88 -6.16 -10.74
C ASP A 45 -3.33 -6.36 -9.32
N ALA A 46 -2.96 -7.59 -8.94
CA ALA A 46 -2.33 -7.85 -7.65
C ALA A 46 -0.96 -7.18 -7.53
N TRP A 47 -0.15 -7.24 -8.57
CA TRP A 47 1.14 -6.55 -8.63
C TRP A 47 0.97 -5.04 -8.81
N SER A 48 0.06 -4.57 -9.66
CA SER A 48 -0.13 -3.13 -9.95
C SER A 48 -0.58 -2.35 -8.72
N ARG A 49 -1.35 -2.97 -7.82
CA ARG A 49 -1.70 -2.36 -6.53
C ARG A 49 -0.49 -2.02 -5.67
N SER A 50 0.62 -2.74 -5.85
CA SER A 50 1.80 -2.67 -4.99
C SER A 50 3.05 -2.13 -5.67
N ILE A 51 3.03 -1.94 -6.99
CA ILE A 51 4.17 -1.42 -7.75
C ILE A 51 3.72 -0.15 -8.45
N THR A 52 4.49 0.92 -8.25
CA THR A 52 4.33 2.17 -8.96
C THR A 52 5.25 2.18 -10.17
N GLY A 53 4.76 2.72 -11.27
CA GLY A 53 5.55 2.82 -12.48
C GLY A 53 4.96 3.81 -13.48
N MET A 54 5.86 4.37 -14.28
CA MET A 54 5.55 5.37 -15.31
C MET A 54 5.15 4.73 -16.65
N GLY A 55 5.61 3.50 -16.92
CA GLY A 55 5.39 2.77 -18.18
C GLY A 55 4.12 1.93 -18.22
N THR A 56 3.84 1.33 -19.37
CA THR A 56 2.70 0.43 -19.57
C THR A 56 3.21 -0.95 -19.96
N VAL A 57 3.16 -1.89 -19.02
CA VAL A 57 3.71 -3.24 -19.24
C VAL A 57 2.83 -4.00 -20.24
N ASP A 58 3.38 -4.30 -21.40
CA ASP A 58 2.77 -5.10 -22.46
C ASP A 58 2.99 -6.59 -22.21
N VAL A 59 1.91 -7.31 -21.93
CA VAL A 59 1.97 -8.72 -21.52
C VAL A 59 1.48 -9.64 -22.63
N GLN A 60 2.30 -10.63 -22.98
CA GLN A 60 1.89 -11.74 -23.85
C GLN A 60 1.57 -12.98 -23.00
N LEU A 61 0.32 -13.41 -23.04
CA LEU A 61 -0.15 -14.64 -22.42
C LEU A 61 -0.32 -15.71 -23.50
N ASN A 62 0.36 -16.85 -23.36
CA ASN A 62 0.30 -17.94 -24.32
C ASN A 62 -0.30 -19.21 -23.70
N VAL A 63 -1.10 -19.96 -24.46
CA VAL A 63 -1.53 -21.31 -24.08
C VAL A 63 -0.80 -22.32 -24.94
N THR A 64 0.26 -22.90 -24.41
CA THR A 64 1.19 -23.77 -25.15
C THR A 64 1.63 -24.98 -24.32
N SER A 65 2.09 -26.05 -24.97
CA SER A 65 2.61 -27.22 -24.25
C SER A 65 3.98 -26.88 -23.67
N LEU A 66 4.14 -27.05 -22.35
CA LEU A 66 5.42 -26.84 -21.66
C LEU A 66 6.09 -28.17 -21.29
N PRO A 67 7.39 -28.34 -21.56
CA PRO A 67 8.14 -29.51 -21.11
C PRO A 67 8.31 -29.48 -19.58
N GLY A 68 8.59 -30.63 -18.95
CA GLY A 68 8.93 -30.67 -17.52
C GLY A 68 7.73 -30.66 -16.55
N GLY A 69 6.50 -30.53 -17.05
CA GLY A 69 5.29 -30.67 -16.23
C GLY A 69 4.96 -29.45 -15.36
N PHE A 70 5.53 -28.29 -15.67
CA PHE A 70 5.21 -27.02 -15.03
C PHE A 70 3.78 -26.57 -15.38
N LEU A 71 3.11 -25.91 -14.45
CA LEU A 71 1.76 -25.36 -14.68
C LEU A 71 1.81 -24.13 -15.59
N ALA A 72 2.82 -23.30 -15.41
CA ALA A 72 3.14 -22.14 -16.22
C ALA A 72 4.64 -21.83 -16.12
N ASP A 73 5.12 -20.91 -16.97
CA ASP A 73 6.39 -20.22 -16.80
C ASP A 73 6.23 -18.75 -17.22
N ALA A 74 7.11 -17.87 -16.74
CA ALA A 74 7.22 -16.51 -17.29
C ALA A 74 8.64 -15.95 -17.18
N GLY A 75 8.89 -14.92 -17.97
CA GLY A 75 10.13 -14.16 -17.92
C GLY A 75 10.03 -12.84 -18.66
N PRO A 76 11.02 -11.94 -18.44
CA PRO A 76 11.11 -10.71 -19.19
C PRO A 76 11.46 -11.00 -20.65
N ALA A 77 10.98 -10.17 -21.57
CA ALA A 77 11.32 -10.26 -22.98
C ALA A 77 12.77 -9.85 -23.25
N LEU A 78 13.34 -8.99 -22.38
CA LEU A 78 14.70 -8.51 -22.51
C LEU A 78 15.37 -8.33 -21.15
N GLU A 79 16.65 -8.68 -21.11
CA GLU A 79 17.56 -8.41 -19.99
C GLU A 79 18.50 -7.25 -20.40
N LEU A 80 18.34 -6.10 -19.74
CA LEU A 80 19.08 -4.87 -20.01
C LEU A 80 20.35 -4.81 -19.19
N ALA A 81 21.49 -4.48 -19.82
CA ALA A 81 22.74 -4.29 -19.10
C ALA A 81 22.69 -3.00 -18.25
N VAL A 82 22.82 -3.13 -16.94
CA VAL A 82 22.73 -2.01 -15.98
C VAL A 82 24.04 -1.71 -15.26
N ASP A 83 24.94 -2.68 -15.14
CA ASP A 83 26.22 -2.51 -14.42
C ASP A 83 27.28 -3.55 -14.86
N LYS A 84 28.48 -3.49 -14.26
CA LYS A 84 29.58 -4.45 -14.40
C LYS A 84 30.09 -4.93 -13.04
N ASP A 85 30.22 -6.24 -12.87
CA ASP A 85 30.98 -6.85 -11.78
C ASP A 85 32.20 -7.59 -12.35
N GLY A 86 33.35 -6.92 -12.34
CA GLY A 86 34.56 -7.42 -12.98
C GLY A 86 34.33 -7.74 -14.46
N ALA A 87 34.39 -9.02 -14.82
CA ALA A 87 34.17 -9.49 -16.19
C ALA A 87 32.68 -9.77 -16.52
N ARG A 88 31.80 -9.81 -15.52
CA ARG A 88 30.37 -10.08 -15.72
C ARG A 88 29.61 -8.82 -16.09
N THR A 89 28.67 -8.98 -17.01
CA THR A 89 27.64 -7.97 -17.27
C THR A 89 26.49 -8.21 -16.32
N VAL A 90 26.13 -7.17 -15.56
CA VAL A 90 24.95 -7.19 -14.70
C VAL A 90 23.75 -6.82 -15.55
N THR A 91 22.75 -7.70 -15.62
CA THR A 91 21.49 -7.41 -16.30
C THR A 91 20.31 -7.26 -15.35
N GLN A 92 19.28 -6.56 -15.82
CA GLN A 92 18.02 -6.37 -15.14
C GLN A 92 16.88 -6.53 -16.15
N SER A 93 15.76 -7.09 -15.71
CA SER A 93 14.51 -7.15 -16.47
C SER A 93 14.15 -5.79 -17.08
N ASN A 94 13.82 -5.77 -18.38
CA ASN A 94 13.31 -4.59 -19.07
C ASN A 94 12.03 -4.05 -18.42
N VAL A 95 11.19 -4.92 -17.87
CA VAL A 95 9.96 -4.54 -17.15
C VAL A 95 10.30 -3.59 -16.00
N ILE A 96 11.39 -3.82 -15.26
CA ILE A 96 11.80 -2.91 -14.17
C ILE A 96 12.19 -1.54 -14.75
N THR A 97 12.95 -1.52 -15.84
CA THR A 97 13.39 -0.26 -16.46
C THR A 97 12.22 0.54 -16.99
N GLU A 98 11.28 -0.10 -17.66
CA GLU A 98 10.09 0.55 -18.17
C GLU A 98 9.22 1.11 -17.04
N LEU A 99 8.99 0.32 -15.99
CA LEU A 99 8.24 0.79 -14.83
C LEU A 99 8.91 2.00 -14.18
N LEU A 100 10.24 2.00 -14.04
CA LEU A 100 10.96 3.10 -13.40
C LEU A 100 11.08 4.36 -14.25
N THR A 101 11.13 4.24 -15.57
CA THR A 101 11.53 5.35 -16.45
C THR A 101 10.48 5.75 -17.49
N GLY A 102 9.48 4.89 -17.72
CA GLY A 102 8.55 4.99 -18.85
C GLY A 102 9.19 4.67 -20.20
N LEU A 103 10.46 4.22 -20.22
CA LEU A 103 11.14 3.82 -21.45
C LEU A 103 10.84 2.35 -21.74
N ASP A 104 9.97 2.13 -22.72
CA ASP A 104 9.80 0.85 -23.39
C ASP A 104 11.04 0.57 -24.27
N ALA A 105 11.84 -0.41 -23.85
CA ALA A 105 13.11 -0.75 -24.48
C ALA A 105 12.97 -1.64 -25.72
N ASN A 106 11.81 -2.27 -25.91
CA ASN A 106 11.51 -3.25 -26.95
C ASN A 106 10.48 -2.73 -27.96
N GLY A 107 9.99 -1.51 -27.77
CA GLY A 107 8.90 -0.94 -28.56
C GLY A 107 7.62 -1.75 -28.36
N VAL A 108 6.77 -1.77 -29.40
CA VAL A 108 5.47 -2.46 -29.39
C VAL A 108 5.48 -3.98 -29.18
N ALA A 109 6.65 -4.60 -28.98
CA ALA A 109 6.76 -6.00 -28.62
C ALA A 109 6.43 -6.18 -27.13
N PRO A 110 5.84 -7.30 -26.70
CA PRO A 110 5.54 -7.54 -25.28
C PRO A 110 6.78 -7.46 -24.39
N ASP A 111 6.66 -6.83 -23.22
CA ASP A 111 7.71 -6.68 -22.22
C ASP A 111 7.97 -7.94 -21.42
N LEU A 112 6.93 -8.75 -21.23
CA LEU A 112 7.04 -10.06 -20.61
C LEU A 112 6.10 -11.06 -21.28
N THR A 113 6.50 -12.32 -21.18
CA THR A 113 5.72 -13.45 -21.66
C THR A 113 5.37 -14.36 -20.51
N VAL A 114 4.11 -14.77 -20.43
CA VAL A 114 3.60 -15.82 -19.54
C VAL A 114 3.08 -16.97 -20.40
N ASN A 115 3.61 -18.18 -20.20
CA ASN A 115 3.14 -19.37 -20.88
C ASN A 115 2.38 -20.26 -19.90
N VAL A 116 1.11 -20.55 -20.19
CA VAL A 116 0.30 -21.49 -19.42
C VAL A 116 0.31 -22.84 -20.11
N ASN A 117 0.58 -23.90 -19.35
CA ASN A 117 0.71 -25.23 -19.90
C ASN A 117 -0.63 -25.78 -20.39
N ALA A 118 -0.77 -25.84 -21.72
CA ALA A 118 -1.92 -26.37 -22.43
C ALA A 118 -2.30 -27.81 -22.02
N ASP A 119 -1.32 -28.62 -21.62
CA ASP A 119 -1.52 -30.03 -21.24
C ASP A 119 -1.98 -30.19 -19.78
N LEU A 120 -1.75 -29.15 -18.96
CA LEU A 120 -2.15 -29.12 -17.55
C LEU A 120 -3.24 -28.09 -17.24
N LEU A 121 -3.80 -27.43 -18.26
CA LEU A 121 -4.87 -26.43 -18.08
C LEU A 121 -6.07 -27.00 -17.30
N SER A 122 -6.38 -28.30 -17.49
CA SER A 122 -7.44 -28.97 -16.75
C SER A 122 -7.14 -29.19 -15.25
N SER A 123 -5.90 -29.01 -14.80
CA SER A 123 -5.52 -29.05 -13.39
C SER A 123 -5.67 -27.69 -12.71
N LEU A 124 -5.75 -26.60 -13.48
CA LEU A 124 -6.01 -25.26 -12.97
C LEU A 124 -7.49 -25.09 -12.61
N TYR A 125 -7.72 -24.31 -11.57
CA TYR A 125 -8.99 -23.68 -11.28
C TYR A 125 -8.96 -22.29 -11.89
N LEU A 126 -9.67 -22.13 -13.01
CA LEU A 126 -9.87 -20.83 -13.64
C LEU A 126 -11.05 -20.15 -12.97
N ASN A 127 -10.85 -18.96 -12.40
CA ASN A 127 -11.84 -18.30 -11.57
C ASN A 127 -12.54 -17.19 -12.37
N PRO A 128 -13.86 -17.33 -12.68
CA PRO A 128 -14.57 -16.29 -13.43
C PRO A 128 -14.81 -15.00 -12.64
N ALA A 129 -14.60 -15.01 -11.32
CA ALA A 129 -14.68 -13.83 -10.46
C ALA A 129 -13.57 -13.88 -9.40
N PRO A 130 -12.31 -13.63 -9.77
CA PRO A 130 -11.20 -13.71 -8.83
C PRO A 130 -11.32 -12.70 -7.70
N SER A 131 -11.16 -13.16 -6.46
CA SER A 131 -11.08 -12.32 -5.27
C SER A 131 -10.04 -12.88 -4.29
N PRO A 132 -9.33 -12.04 -3.52
CA PRO A 132 -8.40 -12.51 -2.50
C PRO A 132 -9.07 -13.50 -1.54
N GLY A 133 -8.44 -14.65 -1.31
CA GLY A 133 -8.95 -15.68 -0.39
C GLY A 133 -10.14 -16.51 -0.90
N ALA A 134 -10.47 -16.45 -2.20
CA ALA A 134 -11.48 -17.31 -2.79
C ALA A 134 -11.14 -18.80 -2.59
N ALA A 135 -12.14 -19.61 -2.23
CA ALA A 135 -11.95 -21.03 -1.97
C ALA A 135 -11.56 -21.78 -3.26
N VAL A 136 -10.41 -22.47 -3.21
CA VAL A 136 -9.92 -23.27 -4.34
C VAL A 136 -10.50 -24.68 -4.25
N PRO A 137 -11.12 -25.21 -5.32
CA PRO A 137 -11.63 -26.57 -5.33
C PRO A 137 -10.54 -27.60 -5.02
N ARG A 138 -10.89 -28.63 -4.24
CA ARG A 138 -9.96 -29.72 -3.90
C ARG A 138 -9.43 -30.39 -5.17
N GLY A 139 -8.10 -30.53 -5.24
CA GLY A 139 -7.43 -31.18 -6.38
C GLY A 139 -7.19 -30.27 -7.58
N LYS A 140 -7.44 -28.96 -7.45
CA LYS A 140 -7.10 -27.95 -8.45
C LYS A 140 -6.03 -26.99 -7.93
N TYR A 141 -5.23 -26.44 -8.83
CA TYR A 141 -4.31 -25.34 -8.51
C TYR A 141 -4.96 -24.02 -8.85
N ASP A 142 -4.86 -23.03 -7.97
CA ASP A 142 -5.42 -21.70 -8.20
C ASP A 142 -4.67 -20.98 -9.34
N ALA A 143 -5.37 -20.68 -10.44
CA ALA A 143 -4.74 -20.08 -11.60
C ALA A 143 -4.18 -18.68 -11.29
N VAL A 144 -4.87 -17.89 -10.46
CA VAL A 144 -4.40 -16.56 -10.07
C VAL A 144 -3.11 -16.66 -9.25
N THR A 145 -3.03 -17.58 -8.29
CA THR A 145 -1.78 -17.83 -7.55
C THR A 145 -0.63 -18.19 -8.48
N VAL A 146 -0.86 -19.13 -9.42
CA VAL A 146 0.16 -19.56 -10.39
C VAL A 146 0.62 -18.38 -11.23
N LEU A 147 -0.31 -17.63 -11.85
CA LEU A 147 0.04 -16.49 -12.70
C LEU A 147 0.73 -15.36 -11.92
N THR A 148 0.28 -15.09 -10.69
CA THR A 148 0.89 -14.08 -9.82
C THR A 148 2.33 -14.45 -9.48
N HIS A 149 2.59 -15.73 -9.20
CA HIS A 149 3.93 -16.26 -8.99
C HIS A 149 4.81 -16.07 -10.22
N GLU A 150 4.36 -16.52 -11.39
CA GLU A 150 5.16 -16.42 -12.62
C GLU A 150 5.55 -14.99 -12.95
N ILE A 151 4.64 -14.02 -12.76
CA ILE A 151 4.94 -12.60 -13.01
C ILE A 151 6.12 -12.11 -12.16
N ALA A 152 6.35 -12.65 -10.95
CA ALA A 152 7.50 -12.26 -10.13
C ALA A 152 8.85 -12.55 -10.83
N HIS A 153 8.94 -13.65 -11.58
CA HIS A 153 10.14 -13.97 -12.37
C HIS A 153 10.36 -12.94 -13.49
N ALA A 154 9.29 -12.51 -14.15
CA ALA A 154 9.35 -11.42 -15.13
C ALA A 154 9.74 -10.07 -14.51
N LEU A 155 9.37 -9.84 -13.24
CA LEU A 155 9.76 -8.68 -12.44
C LEU A 155 11.18 -8.76 -11.84
N GLY A 156 11.99 -9.73 -12.27
CA GLY A 156 13.42 -9.80 -11.97
C GLY A 156 13.81 -10.76 -10.85
N VAL A 157 12.88 -11.58 -10.33
CA VAL A 157 13.20 -12.74 -9.47
C VAL A 157 13.73 -13.86 -10.37
N SER A 158 14.85 -13.63 -11.03
CA SER A 158 15.42 -14.51 -12.05
C SER A 158 16.94 -14.35 -12.10
N GLY A 159 17.68 -15.38 -12.50
CA GLY A 159 19.14 -15.30 -12.54
C GLY A 159 19.80 -16.27 -13.49
N ALA A 160 21.13 -16.19 -13.51
CA ALA A 160 21.99 -16.88 -14.46
C ALA A 160 22.74 -18.07 -13.85
N ARG A 161 22.56 -18.33 -12.55
CA ARG A 161 23.22 -19.44 -11.85
C ARG A 161 22.87 -20.79 -12.48
N ASP A 162 23.90 -21.63 -12.57
CA ASP A 162 23.73 -23.01 -12.98
C ASP A 162 22.92 -23.79 -11.94
N SER A 163 21.82 -24.42 -12.35
CA SER A 163 20.89 -25.11 -11.44
C SER A 163 21.54 -26.30 -10.71
N SER A 164 22.58 -26.91 -11.29
CA SER A 164 23.28 -28.04 -10.68
C SER A 164 24.30 -27.61 -9.62
N THR A 165 25.06 -26.55 -9.87
CA THR A 165 26.20 -26.13 -9.05
C THR A 165 25.98 -24.83 -8.26
N GLY A 166 25.02 -24.00 -8.66
CA GLY A 166 24.81 -22.64 -8.14
C GLY A 166 25.85 -21.63 -8.61
N ALA A 167 26.82 -22.05 -9.43
CA ALA A 167 27.88 -21.19 -9.91
C ALA A 167 27.33 -20.14 -10.87
N LEU A 168 27.82 -18.90 -10.72
CA LEU A 168 27.57 -17.84 -11.67
C LEU A 168 28.39 -18.04 -12.95
N PRO A 169 27.82 -17.77 -14.14
CA PRO A 169 28.58 -17.73 -15.39
C PRO A 169 29.73 -16.73 -15.32
N ALA A 170 30.76 -16.94 -16.14
CA ALA A 170 31.93 -16.06 -16.16
C ALA A 170 31.65 -14.66 -16.72
N SER A 171 30.57 -14.50 -17.50
CA SER A 171 30.28 -13.29 -18.28
C SER A 171 28.95 -12.61 -17.94
N ALA A 172 28.11 -13.22 -17.11
CA ALA A 172 26.74 -12.75 -16.86
C ALA A 172 26.34 -12.97 -15.41
N GLU A 173 25.61 -12.00 -14.86
CA GLU A 173 24.87 -12.07 -13.61
C GLU A 173 23.65 -11.14 -13.70
N THR A 174 22.57 -11.44 -12.97
CA THR A 174 21.42 -10.54 -12.86
C THR A 174 21.49 -9.69 -11.58
N THR A 175 20.63 -8.69 -11.46
CA THR A 175 20.44 -7.94 -10.21
C THR A 175 20.02 -8.85 -9.03
N TRP A 176 19.24 -9.90 -9.29
CA TRP A 176 18.93 -10.93 -8.29
C TRP A 176 20.17 -11.72 -7.88
N ASP A 177 20.99 -12.16 -8.85
CA ASP A 177 22.18 -12.95 -8.55
C ASP A 177 23.18 -12.23 -7.63
N ARG A 178 23.28 -10.91 -7.76
CA ARG A 178 24.12 -10.05 -6.89
C ARG A 178 23.67 -10.07 -5.45
N LEU A 179 22.38 -10.30 -5.23
CA LEU A 179 21.78 -10.34 -3.90
C LEU A 179 21.72 -11.77 -3.35
N VAL A 180 21.95 -12.80 -4.16
CA VAL A 180 22.06 -14.19 -3.71
C VAL A 180 23.51 -14.55 -3.37
N THR A 181 23.74 -15.04 -2.16
CA THR A 181 25.03 -15.53 -1.69
C THR A 181 24.97 -17.03 -1.40
N LEU A 182 25.84 -17.81 -2.05
CA LEU A 182 26.08 -19.22 -1.68
C LEU A 182 26.88 -19.30 -0.38
N GLN A 183 26.43 -20.16 0.52
CA GLN A 183 27.07 -20.41 1.80
C GLN A 183 28.04 -21.60 1.69
N PRO A 184 29.06 -21.67 2.57
CA PRO A 184 30.02 -22.77 2.58
C PRO A 184 29.41 -24.16 2.81
N ASP A 185 28.22 -24.22 3.42
CA ASP A 185 27.48 -25.46 3.67
C ASP A 185 26.63 -25.91 2.48
N GLY A 186 26.70 -25.20 1.34
CA GLY A 186 25.95 -25.50 0.12
C GLY A 186 24.54 -24.90 0.09
N THR A 187 24.11 -24.18 1.12
CA THR A 187 22.86 -23.41 1.11
C THR A 187 23.03 -22.08 0.38
N ALA A 188 21.93 -21.36 0.15
CA ALA A 188 21.93 -20.05 -0.46
C ALA A 188 21.03 -19.11 0.32
N VAL A 189 21.38 -17.82 0.36
CA VAL A 189 20.56 -16.78 0.99
C VAL A 189 20.47 -15.55 0.11
N PHE A 190 19.30 -14.91 0.09
CA PHE A 190 19.11 -13.58 -0.47
C PHE A 190 19.43 -12.52 0.58
N THR A 191 20.17 -11.49 0.19
CA THR A 191 20.88 -10.56 1.09
C THR A 191 20.48 -9.10 0.91
N GLY A 192 19.42 -8.84 0.12
CA GLY A 192 18.84 -7.51 -0.03
C GLY A 192 18.44 -6.89 1.31
N SER A 193 18.68 -5.58 1.45
CA SER A 193 18.48 -4.88 2.72
C SER A 193 17.03 -4.83 3.16
N ASN A 194 16.10 -4.64 2.23
CA ASN A 194 14.67 -4.54 2.53
C ASN A 194 14.13 -5.92 2.91
N ALA A 195 14.45 -6.95 2.13
CA ALA A 195 14.01 -8.32 2.40
C ALA A 195 14.56 -8.85 3.74
N LYS A 196 15.80 -8.51 4.10
CA LYS A 196 16.36 -8.83 5.43
C LYS A 196 15.63 -8.13 6.57
N ALA A 197 15.16 -6.90 6.37
CA ALA A 197 14.40 -6.18 7.39
C ALA A 197 13.09 -6.91 7.69
N VAL A 198 12.34 -7.27 6.64
CA VAL A 198 11.06 -8.00 6.77
C VAL A 198 11.24 -9.40 7.34
N HIS A 199 12.24 -10.15 6.88
CA HIS A 199 12.46 -11.54 7.30
C HIS A 199 13.16 -11.65 8.67
N GLY A 200 13.83 -10.60 9.15
CA GLY A 200 14.63 -10.61 10.38
C GLY A 200 16.07 -11.15 10.19
N GLY A 201 16.54 -11.26 8.95
CA GLY A 201 17.87 -11.76 8.58
C GLY A 201 17.96 -12.20 7.12
N PRO A 202 19.12 -12.70 6.64
CA PRO A 202 19.26 -13.25 5.29
C PRO A 202 18.17 -14.28 4.98
N VAL A 203 17.54 -14.15 3.81
CA VAL A 203 16.36 -14.93 3.44
C VAL A 203 16.80 -16.26 2.80
N PRO A 204 16.37 -17.43 3.29
CA PRO A 204 16.72 -18.72 2.70
C PRO A 204 16.24 -18.84 1.25
N VAL A 205 17.18 -19.08 0.34
CA VAL A 205 16.92 -19.35 -1.07
C VAL A 205 16.92 -20.87 -1.29
N THR A 206 16.01 -21.36 -2.12
CA THR A 206 15.88 -22.78 -2.45
C THR A 206 17.16 -23.30 -3.10
N THR A 207 17.65 -24.42 -2.59
CA THR A 207 18.80 -25.20 -3.10
C THR A 207 18.43 -26.67 -3.36
N LEU A 208 17.18 -27.05 -3.09
CA LEU A 208 16.61 -28.37 -3.32
C LEU A 208 16.64 -28.75 -4.79
N LYS A 209 17.18 -29.90 -5.19
CA LYS A 209 17.26 -30.33 -6.60
C LYS A 209 15.90 -30.78 -7.20
N ASN A 210 14.89 -29.91 -7.17
CA ASN A 210 13.49 -30.14 -7.58
C ASN A 210 13.03 -29.29 -8.78
N GLY A 211 13.92 -28.51 -9.39
CA GLY A 211 13.60 -27.51 -10.43
C GLY A 211 13.61 -26.06 -9.94
N GLU A 212 13.44 -25.81 -8.64
CA GLU A 212 13.20 -24.48 -8.07
C GLU A 212 14.47 -23.76 -7.55
N GLN A 213 15.62 -24.43 -7.68
CA GLN A 213 16.98 -23.87 -7.83
C GLN A 213 17.18 -22.35 -7.83
N TYR A 214 17.58 -21.74 -6.71
CA TYR A 214 18.24 -20.42 -6.64
C TYR A 214 17.39 -19.18 -6.99
N TYR A 215 16.13 -19.38 -7.39
CA TYR A 215 15.19 -18.31 -7.76
C TYR A 215 13.89 -18.35 -6.94
N HIS A 216 13.88 -19.20 -5.90
CA HIS A 216 12.76 -19.40 -5.00
C HIS A 216 13.21 -19.37 -3.54
N LEU A 217 12.25 -19.37 -2.63
CA LEU A 217 12.47 -19.31 -1.19
C LEU A 217 12.21 -20.66 -0.51
N ALA A 218 12.81 -20.86 0.67
CA ALA A 218 12.67 -22.05 1.51
C ALA A 218 13.34 -23.33 0.97
N ASN A 219 13.74 -24.20 1.90
CA ASN A 219 14.34 -25.51 1.62
C ASN A 219 13.60 -26.68 2.28
N SER A 220 12.44 -26.44 2.87
CA SER A 220 11.67 -27.47 3.58
C SER A 220 10.20 -27.09 3.65
N ALA A 221 9.29 -28.05 3.54
CA ALA A 221 7.85 -27.82 3.71
C ALA A 221 7.46 -27.42 5.15
N SER A 222 8.39 -27.54 6.10
CA SER A 222 8.20 -27.05 7.49
C SER A 222 8.66 -25.60 7.69
N ASP A 223 9.36 -25.02 6.71
CA ASP A 223 9.75 -23.62 6.72
C ASP A 223 8.51 -22.75 6.48
N PRO A 224 8.23 -21.69 7.28
CA PRO A 224 7.15 -20.75 7.01
C PRO A 224 7.17 -20.19 5.59
N LEU A 225 8.35 -19.96 5.01
CA LEU A 225 8.51 -19.48 3.63
C LEU A 225 8.06 -20.50 2.58
N SER A 226 7.85 -21.77 2.94
CA SER A 226 7.30 -22.77 2.00
C SER A 226 5.86 -22.46 1.56
N LYS A 227 5.16 -21.61 2.32
CA LYS A 227 3.79 -21.13 2.05
C LYS A 227 3.76 -19.73 1.46
N ASP A 228 4.92 -19.09 1.32
CA ASP A 228 5.06 -17.81 0.65
C ASP A 228 4.83 -17.97 -0.86
N LEU A 229 4.44 -16.88 -1.54
CA LEU A 229 4.20 -16.88 -2.98
C LEU A 229 5.42 -17.44 -3.72
N LEU A 230 6.63 -17.04 -3.36
CA LEU A 230 7.89 -17.47 -3.97
C LEU A 230 8.47 -18.76 -3.37
N GLY A 231 7.71 -19.51 -2.56
CA GLY A 231 8.16 -20.74 -1.92
C GLY A 231 8.47 -21.89 -2.90
N GLY A 232 9.73 -22.32 -2.97
CA GLY A 232 10.27 -23.33 -3.89
C GLY A 232 10.07 -24.78 -3.49
N THR A 233 9.12 -25.08 -2.59
CA THR A 233 8.72 -26.45 -2.25
C THR A 233 7.51 -26.93 -3.05
N GLY A 234 7.04 -26.12 -4.00
CA GLY A 234 5.87 -26.36 -4.83
C GLY A 234 4.56 -25.85 -4.21
N LEU A 235 3.59 -25.56 -5.07
CA LEU A 235 2.21 -25.23 -4.71
C LEU A 235 1.40 -26.51 -4.49
N SER A 236 0.60 -26.56 -3.42
CA SER A 236 -0.32 -27.69 -3.19
C SER A 236 -1.69 -27.43 -3.81
N ALA A 237 -2.33 -28.47 -4.36
CA ALA A 237 -3.69 -28.33 -4.87
C ALA A 237 -4.68 -27.96 -3.74
N GLY A 238 -5.57 -27.01 -4.01
CA GLY A 238 -6.49 -26.42 -3.03
C GLY A 238 -5.88 -25.26 -2.22
N GLU A 239 -4.62 -24.90 -2.47
CA GLU A 239 -3.95 -23.75 -1.84
C GLU A 239 -4.09 -22.50 -2.73
N SER A 240 -4.22 -21.34 -2.09
CA SER A 240 -4.07 -20.03 -2.70
C SER A 240 -3.01 -19.26 -1.93
N ARG A 241 -2.16 -18.51 -2.62
CA ARG A 241 -1.12 -17.66 -2.03
C ARG A 241 -1.30 -16.22 -2.49
N SER A 242 -0.85 -15.30 -1.66
CA SER A 242 -0.91 -13.87 -1.94
C SER A 242 0.49 -13.28 -1.87
N ILE A 243 0.70 -12.15 -2.54
CA ILE A 243 1.94 -11.38 -2.47
C ILE A 243 2.17 -10.98 -1.01
N SER A 244 3.32 -11.37 -0.47
CA SER A 244 3.72 -11.09 0.91
C SER A 244 4.52 -9.79 1.02
N PRO A 245 4.67 -9.23 2.23
CA PRO A 245 5.60 -8.12 2.46
C PRO A 245 7.04 -8.46 2.08
N LEU A 246 7.42 -9.74 2.17
CA LEU A 246 8.75 -10.21 1.79
C LEU A 246 8.94 -10.19 0.27
N ASP A 247 7.93 -10.60 -0.50
CA ASP A 247 7.95 -10.49 -1.97
C ASP A 247 8.15 -9.04 -2.42
N LEU A 248 7.39 -8.13 -1.81
CA LEU A 248 7.48 -6.69 -2.06
C LEU A 248 8.86 -6.12 -1.69
N ALA A 249 9.41 -6.54 -0.55
CA ALA A 249 10.73 -6.12 -0.13
C ALA A 249 11.84 -6.64 -1.05
N ILE A 250 11.70 -7.86 -1.56
CA ILE A 250 12.58 -8.43 -2.60
C ILE A 250 12.53 -7.56 -3.87
N LEU A 251 11.33 -7.24 -4.39
CA LEU A 251 11.19 -6.40 -5.58
C LEU A 251 11.80 -5.00 -5.39
N ARG A 252 11.67 -4.45 -4.18
CA ARG A 252 12.32 -3.17 -3.82
C ARG A 252 13.84 -3.28 -3.82
N ASP A 253 14.40 -4.37 -3.32
CA ASP A 253 15.84 -4.64 -3.40
C ASP A 253 16.32 -4.82 -4.85
N LEU A 254 15.45 -5.32 -5.74
CA LEU A 254 15.72 -5.42 -7.19
C LEU A 254 15.57 -4.08 -7.93
N GLY A 255 15.15 -3.02 -7.23
CA GLY A 255 15.10 -1.65 -7.73
C GLY A 255 13.71 -1.14 -8.10
N LEU A 256 12.65 -1.93 -7.97
CA LEU A 256 11.30 -1.47 -8.26
C LEU A 256 10.81 -0.45 -7.22
N SER A 257 10.01 0.50 -7.70
CA SER A 257 9.28 1.42 -6.84
C SER A 257 8.04 0.72 -6.31
N VAL A 258 8.24 -0.01 -5.21
CA VAL A 258 7.17 -0.75 -4.54
C VAL A 258 6.45 0.19 -3.57
N SER A 259 5.17 0.41 -3.82
CA SER A 259 4.23 0.86 -2.80
C SER A 259 4.11 -0.28 -1.81
N THR A 260 4.66 -0.14 -0.60
CA THR A 260 4.42 -1.11 0.47
C THR A 260 2.92 -1.11 0.79
N VAL A 261 2.17 -2.05 0.19
CA VAL A 261 0.76 -2.26 0.48
C VAL A 261 0.66 -3.04 1.79
N ASP A 262 0.95 -2.37 2.89
CA ASP A 262 0.34 -2.69 4.19
C ASP A 262 -1.04 -2.02 4.30
N LYS A 263 -1.85 -2.06 3.24
CA LYS A 263 -3.09 -1.26 3.11
C LYS A 263 -4.28 -1.75 3.92
N LEU A 264 -4.12 -2.60 4.93
CA LEU A 264 -5.22 -2.80 5.90
C LEU A 264 -4.81 -2.63 7.36
N GLN A 265 -3.60 -2.15 7.65
CA GLN A 265 -3.24 -1.86 9.04
C GLN A 265 -3.57 -0.43 9.46
N PHE A 266 -3.48 0.51 8.53
CA PHE A 266 -3.80 1.92 8.73
C PHE A 266 -5.17 2.32 8.22
N GLY A 267 -6.02 1.37 7.83
CA GLY A 267 -7.32 1.68 7.23
C GLY A 267 -8.03 0.48 6.63
N THR A 268 -9.19 0.74 6.03
CA THR A 268 -10.00 -0.25 5.31
C THR A 268 -10.38 0.28 3.94
N VAL A 269 -10.76 -0.61 3.02
CA VAL A 269 -11.36 -0.19 1.74
C VAL A 269 -12.87 -0.36 1.86
N VAL A 270 -13.60 0.75 1.70
CA VAL A 270 -15.07 0.76 1.71
C VAL A 270 -15.62 0.91 0.30
N HIS A 271 -16.75 0.26 0.06
CA HIS A 271 -17.48 0.31 -1.21
C HIS A 271 -18.89 0.88 -1.04
N ASP A 272 -19.30 1.21 0.19
CA ASP A 272 -20.61 1.80 0.47
C ASP A 272 -20.46 3.28 0.86
N ALA A 273 -21.17 4.15 0.16
CA ALA A 273 -21.26 5.57 0.49
C ALA A 273 -21.97 5.83 1.84
N GLN A 274 -22.67 4.83 2.39
CA GLN A 274 -23.29 4.89 3.71
C GLN A 274 -22.34 4.55 4.86
N ASP A 275 -21.19 3.92 4.59
CA ASP A 275 -20.15 3.73 5.60
C ASP A 275 -19.65 5.08 6.13
N VAL A 276 -19.10 5.11 7.35
CA VAL A 276 -18.61 6.37 7.97
C VAL A 276 -17.61 7.09 7.05
N GLY A 277 -16.63 6.36 6.52
CA GLY A 277 -15.68 6.91 5.55
C GLY A 277 -16.33 7.33 4.23
N GLY A 278 -17.35 6.58 3.77
CA GLY A 278 -18.15 6.96 2.61
C GLY A 278 -18.87 8.30 2.81
N GLN A 279 -19.50 8.50 3.97
CA GLN A 279 -20.21 9.74 4.29
C GLN A 279 -19.28 10.97 4.34
N VAL A 280 -18.06 10.81 4.86
CA VAL A 280 -17.05 11.88 4.84
C VAL A 280 -16.58 12.15 3.40
N TYR A 281 -16.36 11.11 2.60
CA TYR A 281 -16.02 11.28 1.18
C TYR A 281 -17.10 12.07 0.42
N LEU A 282 -18.39 11.75 0.63
CA LEU A 282 -19.50 12.50 0.04
C LEU A 282 -19.48 13.99 0.44
N LEU A 283 -19.13 14.32 1.69
CA LEU A 283 -19.01 15.71 2.14
C LEU A 283 -17.89 16.45 1.42
N TYR A 284 -16.71 15.84 1.28
CA TYR A 284 -15.59 16.42 0.53
C TYR A 284 -15.95 16.65 -0.93
N ASP A 285 -16.54 15.66 -1.60
CA ASP A 285 -16.89 15.78 -3.02
C ASP A 285 -17.99 16.84 -3.24
N ALA A 286 -19.09 16.77 -2.48
CA ALA A 286 -20.23 17.65 -2.67
C ALA A 286 -19.93 19.12 -2.28
N LEU A 287 -19.18 19.35 -1.19
CA LEU A 287 -19.01 20.70 -0.64
C LEU A 287 -17.69 21.35 -1.07
N LEU A 288 -16.65 20.56 -1.30
CA LEU A 288 -15.31 21.04 -1.66
C LEU A 288 -14.88 20.61 -3.07
N GLY A 289 -15.61 19.72 -3.74
CA GLY A 289 -15.33 19.33 -5.12
C GLY A 289 -14.02 18.56 -5.30
N ARG A 290 -13.56 17.86 -4.26
CA ARG A 290 -12.32 17.07 -4.26
C ARG A 290 -12.46 15.84 -3.38
N ALA A 291 -11.56 14.88 -3.54
CA ALA A 291 -11.40 13.80 -2.57
C ALA A 291 -10.83 14.32 -1.23
N PRO A 292 -11.08 13.63 -0.11
CA PRO A 292 -10.45 13.92 1.17
C PRO A 292 -8.92 13.83 1.08
N ASP A 293 -8.24 14.74 1.76
CA ASP A 293 -6.83 14.54 2.14
C ASP A 293 -6.75 13.61 3.37
N PRO A 294 -5.66 12.85 3.57
CA PRO A 294 -5.65 11.79 4.59
C PRO A 294 -5.90 12.29 6.03
N ILE A 295 -5.21 13.36 6.44
CA ILE A 295 -5.34 13.95 7.77
C ILE A 295 -6.77 14.47 8.00
N GLY A 296 -7.31 15.21 7.02
CA GLY A 296 -8.68 15.68 7.07
C GLY A 296 -9.69 14.53 7.05
N PHE A 297 -9.38 13.42 6.37
CA PHE A 297 -10.25 12.24 6.34
C PHE A 297 -10.36 11.62 7.73
N GLU A 298 -9.21 11.30 8.33
CA GLU A 298 -9.10 10.73 9.69
C GLU A 298 -9.84 11.58 10.71
N THR A 299 -9.59 12.90 10.70
CA THR A 299 -10.20 13.84 11.64
C THR A 299 -11.73 13.78 11.60
N TRP A 300 -12.33 13.72 10.40
CA TRP A 300 -13.78 13.66 10.28
C TRP A 300 -14.36 12.27 10.52
N ILE A 301 -13.60 11.22 10.22
CA ILE A 301 -13.98 9.83 10.56
C ILE A 301 -14.08 9.69 12.07
N ASP A 302 -13.02 10.08 12.80
CA ASP A 302 -12.99 10.05 14.27
C ASP A 302 -14.15 10.88 14.86
N ALA A 303 -14.36 12.11 14.35
CA ALA A 303 -15.48 12.94 14.81
C ALA A 303 -16.84 12.23 14.68
N LEU A 304 -17.09 11.55 13.55
CA LEU A 304 -18.34 10.81 13.34
C LEU A 304 -18.43 9.55 14.20
N GLN A 305 -17.34 8.80 14.37
CA GLN A 305 -17.27 7.62 15.26
C GLN A 305 -17.53 8.01 16.72
N SER A 306 -16.98 9.15 17.14
CA SER A 306 -17.19 9.78 18.45
C SER A 306 -18.61 10.39 18.63
N GLY A 307 -19.50 10.20 17.66
CA GLY A 307 -20.92 10.57 17.76
C GLY A 307 -21.23 12.00 17.34
N THR A 308 -20.29 12.72 16.72
CA THR A 308 -20.57 14.04 16.13
C THR A 308 -21.62 13.88 15.03
N PRO A 309 -22.74 14.61 15.06
CA PRO A 309 -23.74 14.51 14.01
C PRO A 309 -23.19 14.96 12.66
N LEU A 310 -23.52 14.24 11.58
CA LEU A 310 -23.10 14.59 10.21
C LEU A 310 -23.47 16.04 9.82
N ARG A 311 -24.58 16.58 10.33
CA ARG A 311 -24.96 17.99 10.13
C ARG A 311 -23.93 18.97 10.70
N THR A 312 -23.32 18.63 11.82
CA THR A 312 -22.30 19.45 12.48
C THR A 312 -21.02 19.42 11.66
N VAL A 313 -20.66 18.24 11.13
CA VAL A 313 -19.53 18.10 10.20
C VAL A 313 -19.76 18.91 8.92
N ALA A 314 -20.94 18.80 8.29
CA ALA A 314 -21.29 19.59 7.11
C ALA A 314 -21.22 21.11 7.38
N ALA A 315 -21.72 21.56 8.53
CA ALA A 315 -21.59 22.96 8.94
C ALA A 315 -20.13 23.38 9.12
N ALA A 316 -19.26 22.51 9.64
CA ALA A 316 -17.85 22.79 9.80
C ALA A 316 -17.11 22.87 8.44
N PHE A 317 -17.45 22.01 7.47
CA PHE A 317 -16.95 22.13 6.09
C PHE A 317 -17.32 23.48 5.48
N LEU A 318 -18.58 23.90 5.59
CA LEU A 318 -19.04 25.20 5.08
C LEU A 318 -18.38 26.37 5.81
N ALA A 319 -18.10 26.25 7.11
CA ALA A 319 -17.42 27.26 7.91
C ALA A 319 -15.89 27.29 7.73
N SER A 320 -15.30 26.25 7.17
CA SER A 320 -13.87 26.17 6.90
C SER A 320 -13.42 27.27 5.93
N SER A 321 -12.12 27.60 5.93
CA SER A 321 -11.57 28.60 5.00
C SER A 321 -11.83 28.22 3.54
N GLU A 322 -11.75 26.93 3.19
CA GLU A 322 -12.05 26.43 1.85
C GLU A 322 -13.54 26.54 1.51
N GLY A 323 -14.42 26.15 2.44
CA GLY A 323 -15.86 26.27 2.27
C GLY A 323 -16.33 27.72 2.13
N GLN A 324 -15.77 28.63 2.92
CA GLN A 324 -16.02 30.07 2.84
C GLN A 324 -15.50 30.66 1.53
N ALA A 325 -14.33 30.24 1.06
CA ALA A 325 -13.81 30.67 -0.24
C ALA A 325 -14.71 30.25 -1.41
N ARG A 326 -15.36 29.08 -1.30
CA ARG A 326 -16.28 28.57 -2.33
C ARG A 326 -17.69 29.13 -2.24
N THR A 327 -18.23 29.29 -1.02
CA THR A 327 -19.67 29.51 -0.81
C THR A 327 -20.02 30.65 0.14
N GLY A 328 -19.04 31.19 0.89
CA GLY A 328 -19.28 32.12 1.99
C GLY A 328 -19.91 33.44 1.55
N ALA A 329 -19.47 33.99 0.42
CA ALA A 329 -19.98 35.26 -0.11
C ALA A 329 -21.22 35.11 -1.01
N LEU A 330 -21.63 33.88 -1.34
CA LEU A 330 -22.74 33.63 -2.27
C LEU A 330 -24.08 33.97 -1.62
N GLY A 331 -25.03 34.47 -2.42
CA GLY A 331 -26.44 34.53 -2.03
C GLY A 331 -27.07 33.13 -1.96
N ASN A 332 -28.31 33.02 -1.47
CA ASN A 332 -28.97 31.71 -1.31
C ASN A 332 -29.16 30.96 -2.64
N ALA A 333 -29.58 31.66 -3.70
CA ALA A 333 -29.74 31.06 -5.03
C ALA A 333 -28.40 30.58 -5.60
N ASP A 334 -27.36 31.42 -5.54
CA ASP A 334 -26.02 31.08 -6.05
C ASP A 334 -25.38 29.94 -5.24
N PHE A 335 -25.63 29.87 -3.93
CA PHE A 335 -25.21 28.76 -3.08
C PHE A 335 -25.85 27.44 -3.52
N VAL A 336 -27.16 27.44 -3.81
CA VAL A 336 -27.86 26.25 -4.31
C VAL A 336 -27.33 25.86 -5.69
N GLU A 337 -27.13 26.81 -6.60
CA GLU A 337 -26.55 26.55 -7.93
C GLU A 337 -25.15 25.92 -7.82
N GLN A 338 -24.33 26.42 -6.89
CA GLN A 338 -23.00 25.87 -6.65
C GLN A 338 -23.06 24.40 -6.21
N LEU A 339 -24.03 24.00 -5.38
CA LEU A 339 -24.22 22.61 -4.96
C LEU A 339 -24.70 21.71 -6.11
N TYR A 340 -25.52 22.21 -7.03
CA TYR A 340 -25.88 21.49 -8.26
C TYR A 340 -24.63 21.19 -9.09
N HIS A 341 -23.74 22.18 -9.26
CA HIS A 341 -22.52 22.01 -10.02
C HIS A 341 -21.51 21.07 -9.36
N THR A 342 -21.28 21.17 -8.06
CA THR A 342 -20.30 20.32 -7.36
C THR A 342 -20.84 18.94 -7.08
N ALA A 343 -21.97 18.83 -6.38
CA ALA A 343 -22.50 17.53 -5.95
C ALA A 343 -23.15 16.77 -7.12
N LEU A 344 -23.96 17.45 -7.94
CA LEU A 344 -24.76 16.77 -8.97
C LEU A 344 -24.11 16.81 -10.36
N ARG A 345 -23.00 17.55 -10.52
CA ARG A 345 -22.23 17.67 -11.78
C ARG A 345 -23.07 18.17 -12.96
N ARG A 346 -24.09 18.99 -12.68
CA ARG A 346 -24.97 19.60 -13.69
C ARG A 346 -25.50 20.97 -13.24
N PRO A 347 -26.01 21.80 -14.17
CA PRO A 347 -26.77 22.99 -13.79
C PRO A 347 -28.06 22.64 -13.04
N SER A 348 -28.56 23.59 -12.25
CA SER A 348 -29.86 23.43 -11.61
C SER A 348 -31.01 23.39 -12.62
N ASP A 349 -32.07 22.67 -12.27
CA ASP A 349 -33.35 22.82 -12.94
C ASP A 349 -34.15 23.95 -12.27
N PRO A 350 -35.03 24.67 -13.01
CA PRO A 350 -35.73 25.84 -12.47
C PRO A 350 -36.58 25.56 -11.24
N GLY A 351 -37.17 24.35 -11.15
CA GLY A 351 -38.03 23.96 -10.03
C GLY A 351 -37.25 23.69 -8.76
N GLY A 352 -36.19 22.89 -8.87
CA GLY A 352 -35.31 22.56 -7.76
C GLY A 352 -34.57 23.77 -7.20
N LEU A 353 -34.04 24.65 -8.06
CA LEU A 353 -33.42 25.91 -7.63
C LEU A 353 -34.39 26.78 -6.82
N ALA A 354 -35.61 26.96 -7.32
CA ALA A 354 -36.63 27.75 -6.64
C ALA A 354 -37.03 27.16 -5.28
N ALA A 355 -37.20 25.83 -5.22
CA ALA A 355 -37.59 25.13 -3.99
C ALA A 355 -36.52 25.23 -2.89
N TRP A 356 -35.27 24.94 -3.21
CA TRP A 356 -34.17 25.01 -2.25
C TRP A 356 -33.86 26.45 -1.81
N THR A 357 -33.93 27.41 -2.73
CA THR A 357 -33.75 28.83 -2.40
C THR A 357 -34.84 29.31 -1.44
N ALA A 358 -36.11 28.95 -1.70
CA ALA A 358 -37.21 29.29 -0.80
C ALA A 358 -37.07 28.63 0.58
N ALA A 359 -36.50 27.42 0.67
CA ALA A 359 -36.22 26.78 1.94
C ALA A 359 -35.17 27.57 2.76
N LEU A 360 -34.09 28.04 2.13
CA LEU A 360 -33.08 28.89 2.77
C LEU A 360 -33.67 30.24 3.21
N ASP A 361 -34.46 30.88 2.34
CA ASP A 361 -35.13 32.14 2.64
C ASP A 361 -36.15 31.98 3.77
N GLY A 362 -36.76 30.79 3.89
CA GLY A 362 -37.64 30.39 4.98
C GLY A 362 -36.95 30.02 6.29
N GLY A 363 -35.62 30.09 6.35
CA GLY A 363 -34.83 29.87 7.58
C GLY A 363 -34.22 28.47 7.73
N MET A 364 -34.30 27.59 6.71
CA MET A 364 -33.50 26.36 6.70
C MET A 364 -32.01 26.71 6.66
N SER A 365 -31.18 25.96 7.40
CA SER A 365 -29.75 26.24 7.40
C SER A 365 -29.08 25.80 6.10
N ARG A 366 -27.98 26.45 5.72
CA ARG A 366 -27.14 26.01 4.59
C ARG A 366 -26.61 24.60 4.77
N ALA A 367 -26.36 24.18 6.02
CA ALA A 367 -25.91 22.82 6.31
C ALA A 367 -27.00 21.77 6.03
N ASP A 368 -28.27 22.07 6.33
CA ASP A 368 -29.38 21.17 6.04
C ASP A 368 -29.63 21.04 4.54
N VAL A 369 -29.57 22.16 3.80
CA VAL A 369 -29.65 22.15 2.34
C VAL A 369 -28.49 21.37 1.74
N ALA A 370 -27.25 21.67 2.15
CA ALA A 370 -26.05 20.94 1.72
C ALA A 370 -26.18 19.42 1.93
N LEU A 371 -26.66 18.99 3.10
CA LEU A 371 -26.88 17.57 3.37
C LEU A 371 -27.93 16.93 2.45
N GLY A 372 -28.94 17.69 2.03
CA GLY A 372 -29.90 17.24 1.02
C GLY A 372 -29.23 16.88 -0.32
N PHE A 373 -28.22 17.64 -0.73
CA PHE A 373 -27.43 17.36 -1.94
C PHE A 373 -26.44 16.22 -1.71
N VAL A 374 -25.66 16.28 -0.62
CA VAL A 374 -24.66 15.28 -0.22
C VAL A 374 -25.27 13.88 -0.17
N ARG A 375 -26.49 13.72 0.36
CA ARG A 375 -27.13 12.41 0.51
C ARG A 375 -28.10 12.06 -0.62
N SER A 376 -28.19 12.89 -1.65
CA SER A 376 -29.09 12.64 -2.76
C SER A 376 -28.69 11.36 -3.51
N SER A 377 -29.68 10.62 -4.00
CA SER A 377 -29.43 9.42 -4.80
C SER A 377 -28.66 9.73 -6.08
N GLU A 378 -28.81 10.94 -6.62
CA GLU A 378 -28.07 11.41 -7.79
C GLU A 378 -26.57 11.62 -7.49
N HIS A 379 -26.24 12.27 -6.36
CA HIS A 379 -24.85 12.43 -5.95
C HIS A 379 -24.17 11.07 -5.69
N VAL A 380 -24.84 10.17 -4.97
CA VAL A 380 -24.33 8.81 -4.72
C VAL A 380 -24.15 8.04 -6.03
N ALA A 381 -25.08 8.16 -6.98
CA ALA A 381 -24.96 7.52 -8.30
C ALA A 381 -23.77 8.07 -9.11
N ASN A 382 -23.50 9.38 -9.04
CA ASN A 382 -22.35 10.00 -9.70
C ASN A 382 -21.01 9.48 -9.17
N LEU A 383 -20.95 9.12 -7.88
CA LEU A 383 -19.75 8.56 -7.24
C LEU A 383 -19.68 7.03 -7.27
N LYS A 384 -20.65 6.35 -7.89
CA LYS A 384 -20.63 4.90 -8.02
C LYS A 384 -19.31 4.35 -8.59
N PRO A 385 -18.70 4.92 -9.65
CA PRO A 385 -17.41 4.43 -10.15
C PRO A 385 -16.28 4.50 -9.11
N THR A 386 -16.28 5.53 -8.26
CA THR A 386 -15.30 5.69 -7.18
C THR A 386 -15.50 4.62 -6.10
N PHE A 387 -16.75 4.41 -5.64
CA PHE A 387 -17.05 3.41 -4.63
C PHE A 387 -16.94 1.97 -5.17
N ASP A 388 -17.22 1.73 -6.46
CA ASP A 388 -16.96 0.45 -7.12
C ASP A 388 -15.45 0.14 -7.14
N ALA A 389 -14.60 1.15 -7.40
CA ALA A 389 -13.14 1.01 -7.34
C ALA A 389 -12.61 0.82 -5.90
N GLY A 390 -13.39 1.23 -4.90
CA GLY A 390 -13.05 1.17 -3.49
C GLY A 390 -12.38 2.46 -3.00
N VAL A 391 -12.88 2.97 -1.87
CA VAL A 391 -12.33 4.15 -1.19
C VAL A 391 -11.51 3.67 0.00
N TYR A 392 -10.22 4.02 0.04
CA TYR A 392 -9.40 3.81 1.21
C TYR A 392 -9.81 4.78 2.32
N VAL A 393 -10.18 4.23 3.47
CA VAL A 393 -10.63 4.93 4.67
C VAL A 393 -9.58 4.66 5.74
N PRO A 394 -8.81 5.67 6.14
CA PRO A 394 -7.85 5.52 7.22
C PRO A 394 -8.53 5.07 8.53
N ASN A 395 -7.78 4.35 9.36
CA ASN A 395 -8.15 3.92 10.70
C ASN A 395 -7.45 4.89 11.68
N PRO A 396 -8.20 5.82 12.31
CA PRO A 396 -7.63 6.77 13.26
C PRO A 396 -6.92 6.08 14.43
N GLU A 397 -7.48 5.01 14.98
CA GLU A 397 -6.90 4.27 16.11
C GLU A 397 -5.54 3.67 15.76
N ALA A 398 -5.38 3.15 14.54
CA ALA A 398 -4.11 2.64 14.06
C ALA A 398 -3.06 3.75 13.86
N ALA A 399 -3.50 4.91 13.35
CA ALA A 399 -2.65 6.08 13.19
C ALA A 399 -2.16 6.62 14.55
N GLU A 400 -3.05 6.71 15.55
CA GLU A 400 -2.72 7.07 16.94
C GLU A 400 -1.69 6.10 17.53
N VAL A 401 -1.92 4.79 17.42
CA VAL A 401 -0.97 3.79 17.92
C VAL A 401 0.38 3.92 17.24
N ALA A 402 0.43 4.11 15.92
CA ALA A 402 1.69 4.29 15.22
C ALA A 402 2.41 5.58 15.61
N ARG A 403 1.70 6.68 15.85
CA ARG A 403 2.31 7.92 16.36
C ARG A 403 2.94 7.69 17.73
N LEU A 404 2.35 6.85 18.59
CA LEU A 404 3.01 6.43 19.84
C LEU A 404 4.25 5.57 19.61
N TYR A 405 4.25 4.65 18.63
CA TYR A 405 5.45 3.89 18.27
C TYR A 405 6.58 4.81 17.81
N HIS A 406 6.29 5.71 16.88
CA HIS A 406 7.27 6.67 16.38
C HIS A 406 7.72 7.65 17.46
N GLY A 407 6.78 8.26 18.19
CA GLY A 407 7.04 9.31 19.15
C GLY A 407 7.60 8.87 20.51
N VAL A 408 7.40 7.60 20.89
CA VAL A 408 7.90 7.06 22.17
C VAL A 408 9.03 6.06 21.98
N LEU A 409 8.89 5.10 21.06
CA LEU A 409 9.90 4.07 20.83
C LEU A 409 10.96 4.52 19.82
N GLY A 410 10.65 5.52 18.99
CA GLY A 410 11.57 6.01 17.94
C GLY A 410 11.72 5.04 16.77
N ARG A 411 10.70 4.21 16.52
CA ARG A 411 10.67 3.20 15.46
C ARG A 411 9.24 2.97 14.98
N ALA A 412 9.08 2.48 13.76
CA ALA A 412 7.78 2.02 13.26
C ALA A 412 7.27 0.80 14.06
N PRO A 413 5.95 0.61 14.15
CA PRO A 413 5.39 -0.62 14.69
C PRO A 413 5.65 -1.82 13.76
N ASP A 414 5.80 -3.00 14.35
CA ASP A 414 5.63 -4.24 13.60
C ASP A 414 4.13 -4.54 13.42
N SER A 415 3.82 -5.39 12.44
CA SER A 415 2.44 -5.72 12.06
C SER A 415 1.60 -6.34 13.18
N GLY A 416 2.20 -7.21 14.00
CA GLY A 416 1.51 -7.86 15.12
C GLY A 416 1.26 -6.89 16.26
N GLY A 417 2.24 -6.04 16.56
CA GLY A 417 2.16 -4.99 17.56
C GLY A 417 1.10 -3.95 17.22
N LEU A 418 1.11 -3.42 15.99
CA LEU A 418 0.11 -2.44 15.56
C LEU A 418 -1.31 -3.01 15.67
N ALA A 419 -1.53 -4.22 15.14
CA ALA A 419 -2.84 -4.87 15.19
C ALA A 419 -3.32 -5.13 16.63
N ALA A 420 -2.44 -5.60 17.51
CA ALA A 420 -2.78 -5.88 18.90
C ALA A 420 -3.17 -4.61 19.68
N TRP A 421 -2.39 -3.53 19.52
CA TRP A 421 -2.67 -2.27 20.20
C TRP A 421 -3.86 -1.53 19.61
N THR A 422 -4.04 -1.53 18.29
CA THR A 422 -5.24 -0.97 17.64
C THR A 422 -6.49 -1.68 18.16
N SER A 423 -6.47 -3.03 18.21
CA SER A 423 -7.58 -3.80 18.79
C SER A 423 -7.80 -3.46 20.27
N ALA A 424 -6.74 -3.19 21.05
CA ALA A 424 -6.89 -2.76 22.43
C ALA A 424 -7.60 -1.40 22.53
N VAL A 425 -7.27 -0.44 21.66
CA VAL A 425 -7.94 0.87 21.58
C VAL A 425 -9.41 0.70 21.19
N ASP A 426 -9.71 -0.13 20.18
CA ASP A 426 -11.09 -0.45 19.75
C ASP A 426 -11.96 -0.99 20.91
N HIS A 427 -11.34 -1.70 21.86
CA HIS A 427 -12.00 -2.25 23.06
C HIS A 427 -11.92 -1.32 24.29
N GLY A 428 -11.55 -0.05 24.11
CA GLY A 428 -11.59 0.99 25.13
C GLY A 428 -10.31 1.17 25.94
N THR A 429 -9.18 0.64 25.47
CA THR A 429 -7.87 0.92 26.09
C THR A 429 -7.44 2.35 25.74
N SER A 430 -7.15 3.17 26.74
CA SER A 430 -6.65 4.53 26.52
C SER A 430 -5.22 4.53 25.97
N LEU A 431 -4.91 5.47 25.07
CA LEU A 431 -3.54 5.76 24.60
C LEU A 431 -2.54 6.00 25.74
N GLU A 432 -3.01 6.53 26.87
CA GLU A 432 -2.20 6.78 28.06
C GLU A 432 -1.70 5.47 28.71
N LEU A 433 -2.50 4.42 28.69
CA LEU A 433 -2.12 3.09 29.17
C LEU A 433 -1.08 2.46 28.25
N ILE A 434 -1.29 2.56 26.93
CA ILE A 434 -0.36 2.06 25.91
C ILE A 434 0.99 2.79 26.03
N THR A 435 0.95 4.12 26.12
CA THR A 435 2.12 4.97 26.34
C THR A 435 2.82 4.64 27.65
N GLY A 436 2.05 4.39 28.72
CA GLY A 436 2.59 3.90 29.98
C GLY A 436 3.39 2.61 29.81
N SER A 437 2.88 1.64 29.03
CA SER A 437 3.57 0.41 28.68
C SER A 437 4.86 0.68 27.89
N PHE A 438 4.80 1.53 26.86
CA PHE A 438 5.97 1.87 26.02
C PHE A 438 7.05 2.59 26.82
N LEU A 439 6.67 3.50 27.71
CA LEU A 439 7.60 4.18 28.61
C LEU A 439 8.32 3.21 29.55
N GLN A 440 7.74 2.05 29.88
CA GLN A 440 8.39 1.00 30.68
C GLN A 440 9.24 0.04 29.84
N ALA A 441 9.20 0.12 28.50
CA ALA A 441 10.03 -0.72 27.64
C ALA A 441 11.52 -0.50 27.97
N PRO A 442 12.35 -1.56 28.03
CA PRO A 442 13.77 -1.43 28.37
C PRO A 442 14.52 -0.44 27.48
N GLU A 443 14.23 -0.39 26.17
CA GLU A 443 14.85 0.57 25.25
C GLU A 443 14.50 2.04 25.55
N VAL A 444 13.31 2.30 26.11
CA VAL A 444 12.86 3.64 26.48
C VAL A 444 13.38 4.01 27.86
N GLN A 445 13.30 3.10 28.84
CA GLN A 445 13.86 3.30 30.18
C GLN A 445 15.37 3.61 30.13
N ALA A 446 16.12 2.95 29.26
CA ALA A 446 17.54 3.23 29.07
C ALA A 446 17.81 4.67 28.58
N LYS A 447 16.89 5.26 27.81
CA LYS A 447 17.00 6.62 27.26
C LYS A 447 16.45 7.68 28.20
N VAL A 448 15.28 7.44 28.81
CA VAL A 448 14.50 8.49 29.50
C VAL A 448 14.14 8.18 30.95
N GLY A 449 14.37 6.95 31.43
CA GLY A 449 13.91 6.48 32.74
C GLY A 449 14.49 7.25 33.93
N GLY A 450 15.77 7.64 33.84
CA GLY A 450 16.47 8.41 34.87
C GLY A 450 16.41 9.93 34.71
N LEU A 451 15.78 10.44 33.66
CA LEU A 451 15.76 11.88 33.37
C LEU A 451 14.83 12.63 34.33
N SER A 452 15.17 13.87 34.69
CA SER A 452 14.23 14.81 35.30
C SER A 452 13.19 15.30 34.28
N ASN A 453 12.18 16.04 34.73
CA ASN A 453 11.02 16.40 33.89
C ASN A 453 11.39 17.19 32.62
N ALA A 454 12.23 18.24 32.72
CA ALA A 454 12.60 19.01 31.54
C ALA A 454 13.39 18.21 30.47
N PRO A 455 14.48 17.48 30.80
CA PRO A 455 15.14 16.61 29.83
C PRO A 455 14.26 15.48 29.29
N PHE A 456 13.32 14.96 30.09
CA PHE A 456 12.32 14.00 29.63
C PHE A 456 11.43 14.60 28.53
N VAL A 457 10.87 15.80 28.77
CA VAL A 457 10.04 16.50 27.78
C VAL A 457 10.82 16.74 26.49
N ASP A 458 12.05 17.24 26.59
CA ASP A 458 12.87 17.51 25.40
C ASP A 458 13.16 16.23 24.60
N ALA A 459 13.40 15.11 25.27
CA ALA A 459 13.61 13.82 24.60
C ALA A 459 12.36 13.33 23.84
N ILE A 460 11.15 13.54 24.40
CA ILE A 460 9.90 13.25 23.71
C ILE A 460 9.70 14.19 22.51
N TYR A 461 10.00 15.48 22.64
CA TYR A 461 9.98 16.43 21.52
C TYR A 461 10.86 15.99 20.35
N VAL A 462 12.10 15.58 20.64
CA VAL A 462 13.03 15.13 19.60
C VAL A 462 12.50 13.89 18.89
N THR A 463 11.90 12.96 19.64
CA THR A 463 11.43 11.69 19.08
C THR A 463 10.10 11.85 18.32
N ALA A 464 9.15 12.59 18.87
CA ALA A 464 7.80 12.76 18.31
C ALA A 464 7.67 13.90 17.29
N LEU A 465 8.53 14.92 17.36
CA LEU A 465 8.43 16.12 16.50
C LEU A 465 9.70 16.37 15.67
N GLY A 466 10.74 15.55 15.83
CA GLY A 466 12.01 15.69 15.11
C GLY A 466 12.84 16.92 15.50
N ARG A 467 12.49 17.61 16.60
CA ARG A 467 13.16 18.84 17.04
C ARG A 467 13.16 18.98 18.56
N HIS A 468 14.06 19.81 19.08
CA HIS A 468 14.08 20.16 20.50
C HIS A 468 12.90 21.06 20.88
N ALA A 469 12.53 21.00 22.17
CA ALA A 469 11.50 21.84 22.73
C ALA A 469 11.95 23.30 22.80
N GLU A 470 11.12 24.21 22.29
CA GLU A 470 11.31 25.63 22.50
C GLU A 470 11.02 26.02 23.96
N ALA A 471 11.56 27.16 24.41
CA ALA A 471 11.51 27.55 25.82
C ALA A 471 10.09 27.59 26.41
N GLY A 472 9.09 28.00 25.62
CA GLY A 472 7.68 28.07 26.03
C GLY A 472 7.04 26.70 26.20
N GLY A 473 7.14 25.82 25.19
CA GLY A 473 6.66 24.44 25.26
C GLY A 473 7.34 23.66 26.38
N LEU A 474 8.67 23.75 26.48
CA LEU A 474 9.44 23.07 27.52
C LEU A 474 8.99 23.48 28.92
N ALA A 475 8.81 24.78 29.18
CA ALA A 475 8.34 25.28 30.48
C ALA A 475 6.91 24.81 30.79
N THR A 476 6.03 24.82 29.79
CA THR A 476 4.62 24.41 29.95
C THR A 476 4.51 22.94 30.33
N TRP A 477 5.12 22.05 29.54
CA TRP A 477 5.04 20.61 29.78
C TRP A 477 5.79 20.19 31.06
N THR A 478 6.94 20.82 31.34
CA THR A 478 7.66 20.57 32.60
C THR A 478 6.80 20.98 33.80
N GLY A 479 6.14 22.14 33.75
CA GLY A 479 5.24 22.60 34.81
C GLY A 479 4.05 21.66 35.04
N GLN A 480 3.52 21.03 33.99
CA GLN A 480 2.48 20.01 34.12
C GLN A 480 2.99 18.76 34.86
N LEU A 481 4.17 18.27 34.50
CA LEU A 481 4.80 17.13 35.20
C LEU A 481 5.10 17.47 36.65
N ASP A 482 5.60 18.68 36.93
CA ASP A 482 5.89 19.15 38.30
C ASP A 482 4.61 19.29 39.14
N SER A 483 3.46 19.52 38.49
CA SER A 483 2.14 19.58 39.11
C SER A 483 1.47 18.21 39.27
N GLY A 484 2.15 17.13 38.87
CA GLY A 484 1.68 15.75 39.06
C GLY A 484 0.95 15.12 37.88
N VAL A 485 0.92 15.77 36.71
CA VAL A 485 0.47 15.12 35.47
C VAL A 485 1.43 13.99 35.13
N SER A 486 0.89 12.85 34.66
CA SER A 486 1.72 11.69 34.36
C SER A 486 2.59 11.93 33.12
N ARG A 487 3.77 11.29 33.08
CA ARG A 487 4.62 11.28 31.88
C ARG A 487 3.91 10.69 30.67
N ALA A 488 3.04 9.71 30.88
CA ALA A 488 2.27 9.11 29.80
C ALA A 488 1.29 10.13 29.20
N SER A 489 0.53 10.85 30.03
CA SER A 489 -0.42 11.88 29.56
C SER A 489 0.28 13.02 28.83
N VAL A 490 1.43 13.51 29.33
CA VAL A 490 2.23 14.53 28.61
C VAL A 490 2.77 13.98 27.28
N THR A 491 3.21 12.73 27.25
CA THR A 491 3.75 12.11 26.03
C THR A 491 2.66 11.95 24.96
N VAL A 492 1.48 11.45 25.34
CA VAL A 492 0.31 11.37 24.43
C VAL A 492 -0.02 12.76 23.87
N ALA A 493 -0.09 13.78 24.73
CA ALA A 493 -0.43 15.13 24.28
C ALA A 493 0.59 15.74 23.29
N ILE A 494 1.86 15.34 23.37
CA ILE A 494 2.89 15.76 22.40
C ILE A 494 2.82 14.91 21.12
N ALA A 495 2.74 13.59 21.26
CA ALA A 495 2.75 12.63 20.14
C ALA A 495 1.48 12.68 19.27
N GLU A 496 0.34 13.08 19.84
CA GLU A 496 -0.93 13.28 19.15
C GLU A 496 -1.20 14.75 18.79
N SER A 497 -0.19 15.61 18.92
CA SER A 497 -0.33 17.00 18.47
C SER A 497 -0.38 17.09 16.95
N LEU A 498 -1.06 18.11 16.42
CA LEU A 498 -1.08 18.39 14.97
C LEU A 498 0.33 18.46 14.37
N GLU A 499 1.30 18.95 15.14
CA GLU A 499 2.69 19.00 14.68
C GLU A 499 3.30 17.60 14.54
N ALA A 500 3.02 16.70 15.47
CA ALA A 500 3.44 15.30 15.36
C ALA A 500 2.76 14.59 14.17
N THR A 501 1.45 14.80 13.99
CA THR A 501 0.69 14.30 12.84
C THR A 501 1.31 14.78 11.52
N LEU A 502 1.65 16.07 11.43
CA LEU A 502 2.30 16.64 10.23
C LEU A 502 3.73 16.11 10.03
N TYR A 503 4.49 15.97 11.10
CA TYR A 503 5.86 15.44 11.06
C TYR A 503 5.87 13.99 10.57
N HIS A 504 4.89 13.19 10.99
CA HIS A 504 4.73 11.78 10.62
C HIS A 504 3.78 11.53 9.44
N ALA A 505 3.31 12.58 8.77
CA ALA A 505 2.33 12.48 7.68
C ALA A 505 2.74 11.47 6.59
N ALA A 506 4.01 11.50 6.18
CA ALA A 506 4.54 10.62 5.15
C ALA A 506 4.82 9.18 5.61
N ASP A 507 4.90 8.96 6.92
CA ASP A 507 5.20 7.65 7.50
C ASP A 507 3.91 6.91 7.93
N ILE A 508 2.91 7.67 8.40
CA ILE A 508 1.69 7.16 9.06
C ILE A 508 0.45 7.52 8.25
N GLU A 509 0.16 8.81 8.08
CA GLU A 509 -1.15 9.27 7.58
C GLU A 509 -1.34 9.02 6.08
N THR A 510 -0.26 8.85 5.32
CA THR A 510 -0.36 8.38 3.94
C THR A 510 -0.53 6.85 3.86
N GLY A 511 -0.27 6.11 4.94
CA GLY A 511 -0.46 4.64 5.10
C GLY A 511 0.77 3.75 4.84
N TRP A 512 2.01 4.22 5.12
CA TRP A 512 3.17 3.79 4.32
C TRP A 512 4.22 2.92 5.01
N ARG A 513 4.36 2.86 6.34
CA ARG A 513 5.53 2.16 6.94
C ARG A 513 5.26 1.37 8.23
N LEU A 514 5.29 0.03 8.11
CA LEU A 514 5.62 -0.88 9.22
C LEU A 514 7.12 -1.18 9.24
N ALA A 515 7.63 -1.61 10.40
CA ALA A 515 9.03 -1.97 10.62
C ALA A 515 9.43 -3.32 10.00
#